data_AF-A0A9P7FZ81-F1
#
_entry.id   AF-A0A9P7FZ81-F1
#
_cell.length_a   1.000
_cell.length_b   1.000
_cell.length_c   1.000
_cell.angle_alpha   90.00
_cell.angle_beta   90.00
_cell.angle_gamma   90.00
#
_symmetry.space_group_name_H-M   'P 1'
#
loop_
_entity.id
_entity.type
_entity.pdbx_description
1 polymer ?
#
loop_
_entity_poly.entity_id
_entity_poly.type
_entity_poly.pdbx_seq_one_letter_code
_entity_poly.pdbx_strand_id
1 'polypeptide(L)'
;MKTVKRASTPVAPLDTRPTPEPTGDPSQSTTVHITSNSDFSLILPDTPGELIGDAEAHGKSYCTPGSSAPDCINKFGEGFITAAAYEASDDGAYVQVTGCIDPTKFHLDPTDGGGQFDVRYPNGAQCTYGGYGASFIEL
;
A
#
# COMPACT_ATOMS: atom_id res chain seq x y z
N MET A 1 -45.60 6.67 -15.60
CA MET A 1 -44.31 6.06 -15.21
C MET A 1 -43.20 7.04 -15.56
N LYS A 2 -42.52 7.63 -14.58
CA LYS A 2 -41.38 8.53 -14.81
C LYS A 2 -40.09 7.72 -14.64
N THR A 3 -39.34 7.56 -15.71
CA THR A 3 -38.04 6.87 -15.70
C THR A 3 -37.01 7.79 -15.04
N VAL A 4 -36.52 7.41 -13.86
CA VAL A 4 -35.39 8.08 -13.21
C VAL A 4 -34.11 7.54 -13.86
N LYS A 5 -33.44 8.36 -14.67
CA LYS A 5 -32.07 8.07 -15.10
C LYS A 5 -31.15 8.25 -13.89
N ARG A 6 -30.51 7.17 -13.46
CA ARG A 6 -29.47 7.19 -12.43
C ARG A 6 -28.30 7.98 -13.01
N ALA A 7 -28.03 9.16 -12.45
CA ALA A 7 -26.85 9.95 -12.81
C ALA A 7 -25.61 9.14 -12.42
N SER A 8 -24.70 8.94 -13.39
CA SER A 8 -23.36 8.44 -13.15
C SER A 8 -22.59 9.47 -12.32
N THR A 9 -22.15 9.08 -11.13
CA THR A 9 -21.28 9.91 -10.28
C THR A 9 -20.01 10.26 -11.07
N PRO A 10 -19.61 11.54 -11.17
CA PRO A 10 -18.33 11.90 -11.76
C PRO A 10 -17.20 11.29 -10.93
N VAL A 11 -16.26 10.60 -11.57
CA VAL A 11 -14.99 10.21 -10.95
C VAL A 11 -14.27 11.52 -10.61
N ALA A 12 -13.96 11.74 -9.33
CA ALA A 12 -13.24 12.92 -8.89
C ALA A 12 -11.86 12.99 -9.59
N PRO A 13 -11.38 14.19 -9.98
CA PRO A 13 -10.03 14.34 -10.52
C PRO A 13 -8.97 13.89 -9.50
N LEU A 14 -7.93 13.19 -9.96
CA LEU A 14 -6.79 12.78 -9.14
C LEU A 14 -6.14 14.02 -8.48
N ASP A 15 -5.96 14.01 -7.16
CA ASP A 15 -5.19 15.05 -6.47
C ASP A 15 -3.70 14.88 -6.79
N THR A 16 -3.10 15.88 -7.42
CA THR A 16 -1.69 15.89 -7.84
C THR A 16 -0.81 16.81 -7.00
N ARG A 17 -1.31 17.33 -5.87
CA ARG A 17 -0.53 18.23 -5.01
C ARG A 17 0.75 17.54 -4.54
N PRO A 18 1.91 18.22 -4.62
CA PRO A 18 3.18 17.59 -4.33
C PRO A 18 3.33 17.39 -2.82
N THR A 19 3.26 16.14 -2.43
CA THR A 19 4.12 15.61 -1.37
C THR A 19 5.56 15.55 -1.87
N PRO A 20 6.58 15.44 -0.99
CA PRO A 20 7.98 15.42 -1.39
C PRO A 20 8.19 14.49 -2.58
N GLU A 21 8.93 14.96 -3.59
CA GLU A 21 9.18 14.23 -4.83
C GLU A 21 9.74 12.83 -4.49
N PRO A 22 9.28 11.75 -5.16
CA PRO A 22 9.89 10.43 -5.04
C PRO A 22 11.41 10.55 -5.16
N THR A 23 12.15 9.88 -4.29
CA THR A 23 13.61 9.85 -4.42
C THR A 23 13.99 8.92 -5.58
N GLY A 24 14.67 9.40 -6.63
CA GLY A 24 15.14 8.53 -7.73
C GLY A 24 14.08 8.08 -8.76
N ASP A 25 14.49 7.23 -9.70
CA ASP A 25 13.64 6.76 -10.81
C ASP A 25 12.54 5.81 -10.33
N PRO A 26 11.28 5.90 -10.83
CA PRO A 26 10.19 5.03 -10.42
C PRO A 26 10.53 3.53 -10.55
N SER A 27 10.22 2.74 -9.52
CA SER A 27 10.44 1.29 -9.51
C SER A 27 9.18 0.53 -9.09
N GLN A 28 8.85 -0.52 -9.86
CA GLN A 28 7.77 -1.46 -9.51
C GLN A 28 8.07 -2.19 -8.19
N SER A 29 9.35 -2.40 -7.86
CA SER A 29 9.74 -3.07 -6.61
C SER A 29 9.42 -2.25 -5.36
N THR A 30 9.16 -0.96 -5.49
CA THR A 30 8.88 -0.03 -4.38
C THR A 30 7.52 0.69 -4.56
N THR A 31 6.75 0.33 -5.59
CA THR A 31 5.45 0.96 -5.88
C THR A 31 4.34 0.35 -5.01
N VAL A 32 3.61 1.21 -4.31
CA VAL A 32 2.42 0.88 -3.54
C VAL A 32 1.17 0.94 -4.41
N HIS A 33 0.38 -0.14 -4.35
CA HIS A 33 -0.90 -0.29 -5.04
C HIS A 33 -2.00 -0.41 -3.99
N ILE A 34 -3.07 0.39 -4.10
CA ILE A 34 -4.22 0.28 -3.18
C ILE A 34 -5.52 0.56 -3.95
N THR A 35 -6.39 -0.44 -4.04
CA THR A 35 -7.73 -0.30 -4.67
C THR A 35 -8.86 -0.76 -3.75
N SER A 36 -8.60 -1.71 -2.85
CA SER A 36 -9.57 -2.19 -1.86
C SER A 36 -8.87 -2.89 -0.69
N ASN A 37 -9.63 -3.36 0.30
CA ASN A 37 -9.12 -4.20 1.38
C ASN A 37 -8.69 -5.62 0.95
N SER A 38 -8.89 -5.98 -0.32
CA SER A 38 -8.50 -7.29 -0.88
C SER A 38 -7.48 -7.19 -2.01
N ASP A 39 -7.22 -5.97 -2.47
CA ASP A 39 -6.31 -5.65 -3.56
C ASP A 39 -5.49 -4.42 -3.17
N PHE A 40 -4.38 -4.69 -2.50
CA PHE A 40 -3.43 -3.69 -2.05
C PHE A 40 -2.02 -4.28 -1.96
N SER A 41 -1.04 -3.42 -1.70
CA SER A 41 0.32 -3.81 -1.38
C SER A 41 0.85 -3.09 -0.14
N LEU A 42 1.85 -3.68 0.49
CA LEU A 42 2.63 -3.11 1.57
C LEU A 42 4.10 -3.10 1.15
N ILE A 43 4.85 -2.10 1.59
CA ILE A 43 6.31 -2.16 1.57
C ILE A 43 6.75 -2.89 2.85
N LEU A 44 7.59 -3.90 2.71
CA LEU A 44 8.14 -4.70 3.80
C LEU A 44 9.66 -4.86 3.65
N PRO A 45 10.39 -5.18 4.73
CA PRO A 45 11.81 -5.53 4.66
C PRO A 45 12.04 -6.73 3.72
N ASP A 46 13.08 -6.65 2.89
CA ASP A 46 13.52 -7.76 2.04
C ASP A 46 14.52 -8.67 2.78
N THR A 47 15.19 -8.15 3.81
CA THR A 47 16.15 -8.90 4.62
C THR A 47 15.40 -9.59 5.77
N PRO A 48 15.54 -10.92 5.94
CA PRO A 48 14.94 -11.63 7.06
C PRO A 48 15.43 -11.11 8.43
N GLY A 49 14.49 -10.82 9.33
CA GLY A 49 14.77 -10.35 10.68
C GLY A 49 15.23 -8.89 10.75
N GLU A 50 14.94 -8.09 9.72
CA GLU A 50 15.22 -6.66 9.72
C GLU A 50 14.02 -5.88 10.27
N LEU A 51 14.32 -4.79 11.00
CA LEU A 51 13.30 -3.85 11.50
C LEU A 51 12.76 -3.01 10.35
N ILE A 52 11.47 -2.66 10.40
CA ILE A 52 10.82 -1.75 9.45
C ILE A 52 11.60 -0.43 9.33
N GLY A 53 12.02 0.14 10.46
CA GLY A 53 12.78 1.39 10.51
C GLY A 53 14.17 1.30 9.86
N ASP A 54 14.83 0.14 9.93
CA ASP A 54 16.15 -0.06 9.31
C ASP A 54 16.02 -0.32 7.80
N ALA A 55 14.89 -0.90 7.39
CA ALA A 55 14.62 -1.27 6.00
C ALA A 55 14.13 -0.10 5.13
N GLU A 56 13.85 1.09 5.68
CA GLU A 56 13.18 2.19 4.98
C GLU A 56 13.80 2.52 3.61
N ALA A 57 15.12 2.41 3.46
CA ALA A 57 15.82 2.74 2.22
C ALA A 57 15.69 1.68 1.10
N HIS A 58 15.37 0.43 1.43
CA HIS A 58 15.44 -0.72 0.51
C HIS A 58 14.26 -1.71 0.65
N GLY A 59 13.19 -1.31 1.33
CA GLY A 59 11.96 -2.09 1.40
C GLY A 59 11.40 -2.43 0.02
N LYS A 60 10.66 -3.54 -0.06
CA LYS A 60 10.03 -4.01 -1.30
C LYS A 60 8.52 -4.09 -1.15
N SER A 61 7.83 -3.81 -2.25
CA SER A 61 6.38 -3.96 -2.37
C SER A 61 6.00 -5.43 -2.48
N TYR A 62 5.04 -5.83 -1.65
CA TYR A 62 4.37 -7.14 -1.65
C TYR A 62 2.87 -6.91 -1.78
N CYS A 63 2.21 -7.58 -2.73
CA CYS A 63 0.77 -7.43 -2.92
C CYS A 63 -0.03 -8.60 -2.38
N THR A 64 -1.33 -8.38 -2.18
CA THR A 64 -2.26 -9.47 -1.91
C THR A 64 -2.21 -10.53 -3.02
N PRO A 65 -2.42 -11.82 -2.68
CA PRO A 65 -2.35 -12.91 -3.65
C PRO A 65 -3.23 -12.69 -4.90
N GLY A 66 -4.41 -12.08 -4.73
CA GLY A 66 -5.35 -11.76 -5.81
C GLY A 66 -5.18 -10.37 -6.43
N SER A 67 -4.08 -9.65 -6.14
CA SER A 67 -3.95 -8.25 -6.54
C SER A 67 -3.97 -8.07 -8.06
N SER A 68 -4.68 -7.02 -8.50
CA SER A 68 -4.84 -6.63 -9.91
C SER A 68 -3.65 -5.85 -10.48
N ALA A 69 -2.69 -5.47 -9.63
CA ALA A 69 -1.47 -4.79 -10.07
C ALA A 69 -0.70 -5.67 -11.06
N PRO A 70 -0.60 -5.29 -12.36
CA PRO A 70 -0.06 -6.15 -13.41
C PRO A 70 1.43 -6.48 -13.20
N ASP A 71 2.11 -5.60 -12.48
CA ASP A 71 3.56 -5.59 -12.33
C ASP A 71 4.01 -5.89 -10.90
N CYS A 72 3.12 -6.46 -10.07
CA CYS A 72 3.48 -6.79 -8.70
C CYS A 72 4.37 -8.04 -8.63
N ILE A 73 5.65 -7.81 -8.36
CA ILE A 73 6.69 -8.84 -8.35
C ILE A 73 6.56 -9.78 -7.15
N ASN A 74 6.29 -9.24 -5.95
CA ASN A 74 6.19 -10.03 -4.73
C ASN A 74 4.74 -10.15 -4.24
N LYS A 75 4.37 -11.29 -3.69
CA LYS A 75 3.05 -11.53 -3.12
C LYS A 75 3.17 -11.95 -1.66
N PHE A 76 2.20 -11.58 -0.84
CA PHE A 76 2.10 -12.10 0.52
C PHE A 76 1.92 -13.62 0.51
N GLY A 77 2.51 -14.29 1.50
CA GLY A 77 2.14 -15.66 1.81
C GLY A 77 0.68 -15.75 2.27
N GLU A 78 0.04 -16.89 2.02
CA GLU A 78 -1.30 -17.16 2.52
C GLU A 78 -1.33 -17.05 4.06
N GLY A 79 -2.34 -16.36 4.58
CA GLY A 79 -2.52 -16.14 6.02
C GLY A 79 -1.65 -15.03 6.63
N PHE A 80 -0.76 -14.39 5.86
CA PHE A 80 0.01 -13.25 6.38
C PHE A 80 -0.89 -12.06 6.72
N ILE A 81 -1.83 -11.70 5.85
CA ILE A 81 -2.86 -10.71 6.15
C ILE A 81 -4.05 -11.43 6.77
N THR A 82 -4.38 -11.12 8.02
CA THR A 82 -5.49 -11.77 8.75
C THR A 82 -6.76 -10.92 8.77
N ALA A 83 -6.62 -9.60 8.70
CA ALA A 83 -7.72 -8.65 8.52
C ALA A 83 -7.25 -7.40 7.77
N ALA A 84 -8.13 -6.78 7.00
CA ALA A 84 -7.87 -5.52 6.32
C ALA A 84 -9.14 -4.66 6.21
N ALA A 85 -9.00 -3.36 6.45
CA ALA A 85 -9.99 -2.33 6.23
C ALA A 85 -9.44 -1.30 5.25
N TYR A 86 -10.31 -0.76 4.40
CA TYR A 86 -9.97 0.22 3.38
C TYR A 86 -10.79 1.48 3.60
N GLU A 87 -10.12 2.63 3.55
CA GLU A 87 -10.73 3.95 3.62
C GLU A 87 -10.11 4.85 2.55
N ALA A 88 -10.95 5.65 1.90
CA ALA A 88 -10.50 6.67 0.97
C ALA A 88 -11.34 7.93 1.19
N SER A 89 -10.73 9.10 1.03
CA SER A 89 -11.49 10.34 1.12
C SER A 89 -12.36 10.54 -0.13
N ASP A 90 -13.53 11.15 0.08
CA ASP A 90 -14.46 11.48 -1.00
C ASP A 90 -13.85 12.41 -2.05
N ASP A 91 -12.88 13.24 -1.64
CA ASP A 91 -12.22 14.24 -2.48
C ASP A 91 -10.94 13.74 -3.16
N GLY A 92 -10.56 12.48 -2.97
CA GLY A 92 -9.38 11.91 -3.62
C GLY A 92 -8.04 12.23 -2.97
N ALA A 93 -8.03 12.90 -1.82
CA ALA A 93 -6.81 13.33 -1.14
C ALA A 93 -5.98 12.19 -0.53
N TYR A 94 -6.64 11.13 -0.03
CA TYR A 94 -5.94 10.00 0.56
C TYR A 94 -6.64 8.66 0.34
N VAL A 95 -5.82 7.61 0.41
CA VAL A 95 -6.26 6.22 0.53
C VAL A 95 -5.46 5.54 1.64
N GLN A 96 -6.14 4.74 2.45
CA GLN A 96 -5.54 4.02 3.56
C GLN A 96 -6.03 2.58 3.60
N VAL A 97 -5.08 1.67 3.88
CA VAL A 97 -5.41 0.33 4.36
C VAL A 97 -4.87 0.18 5.78
N THR A 98 -5.74 -0.27 6.68
CA THR A 98 -5.39 -0.72 8.03
C THR A 98 -5.69 -2.20 8.18
N GLY A 99 -5.09 -2.90 9.15
CA GLY A 99 -5.34 -4.32 9.29
C GLY A 99 -4.58 -5.01 10.42
N CYS A 100 -4.58 -6.35 10.35
CA CYS A 100 -3.80 -7.24 11.22
C CYS A 100 -2.96 -8.20 10.38
N ILE A 101 -1.75 -8.54 10.85
CA ILE A 101 -0.88 -9.56 10.24
C ILE A 101 -0.65 -10.76 11.16
N ASP A 102 -0.29 -11.90 10.57
CA ASP A 102 0.39 -12.99 11.26
C ASP A 102 1.90 -12.87 10.99
N PRO A 103 2.70 -12.31 11.92
CA PRO A 103 4.13 -12.10 11.72
C PRO A 103 4.88 -13.42 11.55
N THR A 104 4.32 -14.58 11.93
CA THR A 104 4.98 -15.88 11.71
C THR A 104 4.98 -16.31 10.24
N LYS A 105 4.19 -15.64 9.39
CA LYS A 105 4.08 -15.89 7.94
C LYS A 105 5.00 -14.99 7.10
N PHE A 106 5.79 -14.14 7.74
CA PHE A 106 6.76 -13.27 7.09
C PHE A 106 8.04 -13.20 7.92
N HIS A 107 9.15 -12.77 7.33
CA HIS A 107 10.44 -12.73 8.03
C HIS A 107 10.67 -11.41 8.78
N LEU A 108 9.65 -10.90 9.48
CA LEU A 108 9.81 -9.70 10.32
C LEU A 108 10.60 -10.02 11.59
N ASP A 109 11.34 -9.04 12.09
CA ASP A 109 11.94 -9.16 13.42
C ASP A 109 10.82 -9.24 14.48
N PRO A 110 10.80 -10.26 15.36
CA PRO A 110 9.75 -10.44 16.35
C PRO A 110 9.78 -9.40 17.48
N THR A 111 10.84 -8.59 17.58
CA THR A 111 10.98 -7.49 18.52
C THR A 111 10.59 -6.14 17.91
N ASP A 112 10.28 -6.10 16.61
CA ASP A 112 9.78 -4.91 15.96
C ASP A 112 8.43 -4.51 16.57
N GLY A 113 8.34 -3.28 17.06
CA GLY A 113 7.09 -2.71 17.57
C GLY A 113 6.09 -2.35 16.47
N GLY A 114 6.48 -2.53 15.21
CA GLY A 114 5.75 -2.13 14.02
C GLY A 114 6.13 -0.72 13.57
N GLY A 115 5.51 -0.29 12.47
CA GLY A 115 5.72 1.01 11.87
C GLY A 115 5.10 1.09 10.49
N GLN A 116 5.21 2.24 9.84
CA GLN A 116 4.95 2.34 8.40
C GLN A 116 6.26 2.65 7.68
N PHE A 117 6.37 2.17 6.44
CA PHE A 117 7.29 2.79 5.51
C PHE A 117 6.76 4.15 5.08
N ASP A 118 7.66 5.12 4.92
CA ASP A 118 7.38 6.28 4.08
C ASP A 118 7.26 5.80 2.62
N VAL A 119 6.05 5.91 2.06
CA VAL A 119 5.68 5.51 0.70
C VAL A 119 6.52 6.18 -0.41
N ARG A 120 7.39 7.15 -0.07
CA ARG A 120 8.28 7.85 -1.01
C ARG A 120 9.77 7.66 -0.73
N TYR A 121 10.13 7.01 0.38
CA TYR A 121 11.52 7.00 0.84
C TYR A 121 12.39 5.89 0.24
N PRO A 122 11.92 4.63 0.07
CA PRO A 122 12.68 3.71 -0.77
C PRO A 122 12.80 4.33 -2.16
N ASN A 123 14.02 4.42 -2.69
CA ASN A 123 14.22 5.07 -3.98
C ASN A 123 13.29 4.46 -5.05
N GLY A 124 12.57 5.31 -5.77
CA GLY A 124 11.64 4.97 -6.83
C GLY A 124 10.24 4.64 -6.36
N ALA A 125 9.94 4.76 -5.06
CA ALA A 125 8.62 4.44 -4.53
C ALA A 125 7.54 5.39 -5.07
N GLN A 126 6.38 4.80 -5.41
CA GLN A 126 5.23 5.51 -5.96
C GLN A 126 3.95 5.02 -5.28
N CYS A 127 2.88 5.81 -5.33
CA CYS A 127 1.53 5.33 -4.98
C CYS A 127 0.64 5.43 -6.22
N THR A 128 0.04 4.31 -6.64
CA THR A 128 -0.80 4.27 -7.86
C THR A 128 -2.08 5.11 -7.75
N TYR A 129 -2.48 5.48 -6.53
CA TYR A 129 -3.62 6.36 -6.27
C TYR A 129 -3.36 7.83 -6.64
N GLY A 130 -2.10 8.26 -6.75
CA GLY A 130 -1.70 9.65 -7.06
C GLY A 130 -1.74 10.62 -5.88
N GLY A 131 -2.55 10.35 -4.86
CA GLY A 131 -2.58 11.10 -3.59
C GLY A 131 -1.69 10.51 -2.48
N TYR A 132 -2.02 10.79 -1.21
CA TYR A 132 -1.36 10.14 -0.07
C TYR A 132 -1.87 8.70 0.08
N GLY A 133 -1.00 7.73 -0.17
CA GLY A 133 -1.26 6.33 0.17
C GLY A 133 -0.51 5.96 1.44
N ALA A 134 -1.22 5.47 2.45
CA ALA A 134 -0.59 4.91 3.64
C ALA A 134 -1.15 3.52 3.92
N SER A 135 -0.25 2.60 4.28
CA SER A 135 -0.64 1.25 4.63
C SER A 135 -0.02 0.90 5.97
N PHE A 136 -0.88 0.64 6.95
CA PHE A 136 -0.48 0.31 8.31
C PHE A 136 -1.06 -1.04 8.67
N ILE A 137 -0.27 -1.92 9.26
CA ILE A 137 -0.80 -3.15 9.82
C ILE A 137 -0.25 -3.37 11.22
N GLU A 138 -1.16 -3.64 12.15
CA GLU A 138 -0.85 -3.92 13.54
C GLU A 138 -0.57 -5.42 13.73
N LEU A 139 0.32 -5.73 14.69
CA LEU A 139 0.65 -7.10 15.12
C LEU A 139 -0.45 -7.72 15.98
#